data_AF-W1Y807-F1
#
_entry.id   AF-W1Y807-F1
#
_cell.length_a   1.000
_cell.length_b   1.000
_cell.length_c   1.000
_cell.angle_alpha   90.00
_cell.angle_beta   90.00
_cell.angle_gamma   90.00
#
_symmetry.space_group_name_H-M   'P 1'
#
loop_
_entity.id
_entity.type
_entity.pdbx_description
1 polymer ?
#
loop_
_entity_poly.entity_id
_entity_poly.type
_entity_poly.pdbx_seq_one_letter_code
_entity_poly.pdbx_strand_id
1 'polypeptide(L)' 'EKVTNEKETRALGIEVGDFVSFDPRTIVTDTGFIKSRHLDDKVSAAILLNLLRVYKEEQIQLPVTTTFAFSVFEEVG' A
#
# COMPACT_ATOMS: atom_id res chain seq x y z
N GLU A 1 18.72 12.94 -8.64
CA GLU A 1 20.00 13.59 -9.04
C GLU A 1 20.80 13.90 -7.79
N LYS A 2 22.13 14.04 -7.87
CA LYS A 2 22.94 14.47 -6.72
C LYS A 2 22.93 16.00 -6.66
N VAL A 3 22.59 16.56 -5.51
CA VAL A 3 22.60 18.00 -5.22
C VAL A 3 23.57 18.28 -4.08
N THR A 4 24.14 19.47 -4.05
CA THR A 4 25.19 19.85 -3.08
C THR A 4 24.81 21.06 -2.21
N ASN A 5 23.70 21.73 -2.53
CA ASN A 5 23.21 22.88 -1.77
C ASN A 5 21.68 22.97 -1.76
N GLU A 6 21.17 23.81 -0.87
CA GLU A 6 19.74 24.04 -0.64
C GLU A 6 18.97 24.52 -1.88
N LYS A 7 19.56 25.40 -2.69
CA LYS A 7 18.89 25.95 -3.89
C LYS A 7 18.66 24.89 -4.95
N GLU A 8 19.65 24.02 -5.16
CA GLU A 8 19.54 22.86 -6.05
C GLU A 8 18.45 21.90 -5.58
N THR A 9 18.38 21.59 -4.28
CA THR A 9 17.31 20.74 -3.72
C THR A 9 15.92 21.32 -3.97
N ARG A 10 15.72 22.61 -3.72
CA ARG A 10 14.42 23.27 -3.98
C ARG A 10 14.09 23.38 -5.47
N ALA A 11 15.08 23.54 -6.33
CA ALA A 11 14.87 23.52 -7.78
C ALA A 11 14.34 22.18 -8.30
N LEU A 12 14.57 21.08 -7.56
CA LEU A 12 13.95 19.77 -7.81
C LEU A 12 12.49 19.67 -7.32
N GLY A 13 11.96 20.72 -6.70
CA GLY A 13 10.60 20.75 -6.14
C GLY A 13 10.46 20.10 -4.77
N ILE A 14 11.58 19.78 -4.09
CA ILE A 14 11.58 19.21 -2.74
C ILE A 14 11.41 20.33 -1.71
N GLU A 15 10.44 20.17 -0.80
CA GLU A 15 10.15 21.13 0.26
C GLU A 15 9.84 20.48 1.62
N VAL A 16 9.86 21.29 2.68
CA VAL A 16 9.47 20.83 4.03
C VAL A 16 8.00 20.40 4.04
N GLY A 17 7.76 19.16 4.48
CA GLY A 17 6.43 18.55 4.53
C GLY A 17 6.23 17.47 3.47
N ASP A 18 7.15 17.33 2.50
CA ASP A 18 7.09 16.26 1.52
C ASP A 18 7.25 14.88 2.17
N PHE A 19 6.38 13.95 1.77
CA PHE A 19 6.44 12.58 2.25
C PHE A 19 7.58 11.82 1.58
N VAL A 20 8.40 11.17 2.39
CA VAL A 20 9.42 10.22 1.93
C VAL A 20 8.89 8.81 2.15
N SER A 21 8.90 8.00 1.10
CA SER A 21 8.59 6.58 1.19
C SER A 21 9.75 5.75 0.65
N PHE A 22 9.96 4.58 1.24
CA PHE A 22 10.97 3.65 0.77
C PHE A 22 10.48 2.88 -0.46
N ASP A 23 11.37 2.63 -1.43
CA ASP A 23 11.08 1.71 -2.54
C ASP A 23 10.64 0.33 -1.98
N PRO A 24 9.49 -0.23 -2.39
CA PRO A 24 9.01 -1.51 -1.90
C PRO A 24 9.96 -2.68 -2.21
N ARG A 25 10.69 -2.64 -3.33
CA ARG A 25 11.49 -3.77 -3.85
C ARG A 25 10.72 -5.09 -3.88
N THR A 26 9.48 -5.05 -4.39
CA THR A 26 8.59 -6.21 -4.49
C THR A 26 9.15 -7.26 -5.43
N ILE A 27 9.23 -8.50 -4.97
CA ILE A 27 9.63 -9.68 -5.75
C ILE A 27 8.58 -10.77 -5.52
N VAL A 28 8.07 -11.34 -6.61
CA VAL A 28 7.36 -12.62 -6.61
C VAL A 28 8.38 -13.67 -7.03
N THR A 29 8.63 -14.66 -6.18
CA THR A 29 9.58 -15.73 -6.47
C THR A 29 8.94 -16.79 -7.37
N ASP A 30 9.76 -17.56 -8.10
CA ASP A 30 9.27 -18.68 -8.92
C ASP A 30 8.58 -19.77 -8.09
N THR A 31 8.90 -19.85 -6.80
CA THR A 31 8.26 -20.74 -5.82
C THR A 31 6.93 -20.19 -5.26
N GLY A 32 6.49 -19.00 -5.70
CA GLY A 32 5.21 -18.40 -5.34
C GLY A 32 5.22 -17.54 -4.08
N PHE A 33 6.38 -17.25 -3.47
CA PHE A 33 6.46 -16.34 -2.33
C PHE A 33 6.49 -14.88 -2.80
N ILE A 34 5.89 -14.00 -2.02
CA ILE A 34 6.05 -12.55 -2.16
C ILE A 34 7.00 -12.03 -1.10
N LYS A 35 7.98 -11.24 -1.52
CA LYS A 35 8.91 -10.52 -0.65
C LYS A 35 8.91 -9.04 -1.02
N SER A 36 8.56 -8.17 -0.08
CA SER A 36 8.52 -6.73 -0.30
C SER A 36 8.64 -5.99 1.04
N ARG A 37 9.04 -4.71 0.99
CA ARG A 37 8.64 -3.77 2.06
C ARG A 37 7.16 -3.40 1.88
N HIS A 38 6.54 -2.85 2.93
CA HIS A 38 5.13 -2.40 2.92
C HIS A 38 4.11 -3.51 2.71
N LEU A 39 4.46 -4.76 3.02
CA LEU A 39 3.47 -5.85 3.08
C LEU A 39 2.50 -5.66 4.23
N ASP A 40 3.02 -5.16 5.35
CA ASP A 40 2.24 -4.70 6.49
C ASP A 40 1.56 -3.35 6.14
N ASP A 41 0.23 -3.24 6.11
CA ASP A 41 -0.80 -4.28 6.11
C ASP A 41 -1.52 -4.41 4.75
N LYS A 42 -0.82 -4.05 3.67
CA LYS A 42 -1.34 -4.09 2.30
C LYS A 42 -1.75 -5.49 1.85
N VAL A 43 -1.18 -6.55 2.43
CA VAL A 43 -1.58 -7.93 2.13
C VAL A 43 -3.01 -8.20 2.60
N SER A 44 -3.38 -7.79 3.81
CA SER A 44 -4.75 -7.96 4.32
C SER A 44 -5.74 -7.15 3.49
N ALA A 45 -5.39 -5.92 3.11
CA ALA A 45 -6.21 -5.12 2.21
C ALA A 45 -6.43 -5.82 0.86
N ALA A 46 -5.41 -6.43 0.27
CA ALA A 46 -5.52 -7.19 -0.98
C ALA A 46 -6.44 -8.41 -0.84
N ILE A 47 -6.39 -9.13 0.29
CA ILE A 47 -7.27 -10.25 0.59
C ILE A 47 -8.73 -9.80 0.64
N LEU A 48 -9.02 -8.70 1.36
CA LEU A 48 -10.38 -8.17 1.49
C LEU A 48 -10.94 -7.70 0.14
N LEU A 49 -10.12 -7.03 -0.69
CA LEU A 49 -10.52 -6.63 -2.04
C LEU A 49 -10.81 -7.84 -2.94
N ASN A 50 -9.98 -8.89 -2.86
CA ASN A 50 -10.23 -10.11 -3.63
C ASN A 50 -11.51 -10.82 -3.17
N LEU A 51 -11.77 -10.86 -1.85
CA LEU A 51 -13.01 -11.42 -1.30
C LEU A 51 -14.24 -10.67 -1.82
N LEU A 52 -14.21 -9.34 -1.81
CA LEU A 52 -15.29 -8.50 -2.33
C LEU A 52 -15.52 -8.74 -3.83
N ARG A 53 -14.46 -8.93 -4.61
CA ARG A 53 -14.56 -9.30 -6.03
C ARG A 53 -15.26 -10.65 -6.20
N VAL A 54 -14.82 -11.68 -5.48
CA VAL A 54 -15.41 -13.02 -5.53
C VAL A 54 -16.91 -12.98 -5.16
N TYR A 55 -17.26 -12.28 -4.08
CA TYR A 55 -18.67 -12.13 -3.68
C TYR A 55 -19.52 -11.48 -4.78
N LYS A 56 -18.96 -10.50 -5.49
CA LYS A 56 -19.64 -9.84 -6.60
C LYS A 56 -19.82 -10.76 -7.80
N GLU A 57 -18.78 -11.48 -8.19
CA GLU A 57 -18.77 -12.36 -9.37
C GLU A 57 -19.66 -13.60 -9.17
N GLU A 58 -19.60 -14.21 -7.99
CA GLU A 58 -20.39 -15.39 -7.63
C GLU A 58 -21.78 -15.04 -7.08
N GLN A 59 -22.11 -13.75 -6.98
CA GLN A 59 -23.38 -13.23 -6.47
C GLN A 59 -23.69 -13.69 -5.03
N ILE A 60 -22.66 -13.91 -4.22
CA ILE A 60 -22.79 -14.34 -2.83
C ILE A 60 -23.50 -13.24 -2.02
N GLN A 61 -24.60 -13.64 -1.38
CA GLN A 61 -25.32 -12.78 -0.44
C GLN A 61 -24.85 -13.07 0.98
N LEU A 62 -24.36 -12.04 1.67
CA LEU A 62 -23.98 -12.17 3.07
C LEU A 62 -25.24 -12.22 3.95
N PRO A 63 -25.24 -13.07 5.00
CA PRO A 63 -26.42 -13.23 5.86
C PRO A 63 -26.70 -11.99 6.73
N VAL A 64 -25.71 -11.12 6.87
CA VAL A 64 -25.78 -9.88 7.64
C VAL A 64 -24.99 -8.79 6.93
N THR A 65 -25.36 -7.53 7.18
CA THR A 65 -24.57 -6.38 6.76
C THR A 65 -23.16 -6.50 7.34
N THR A 66 -22.17 -6.54 6.47
CA THR A 66 -20.75 -6.62 6.84
C THR A 66 -20.03 -5.40 6.28
N THR A 67 -19.36 -4.64 7.14
CA THR A 67 -18.60 -3.44 6.74
C THR A 67 -17.13 -3.79 6.61
N PHE A 68 -16.57 -3.50 5.43
CA PHE A 68 -15.14 -3.66 5.15
C PHE A 68 -14.48 -2.29 5.30
N ALA A 69 -13.56 -2.15 6.26
CA ALA A 69 -12.86 -0.91 6.55
C ALA A 69 -11.38 -1.01 6.14
N PHE A 70 -10.90 0.02 5.46
CA PHE A 70 -9.49 0.20 5.11
C PHE A 70 -9.00 1.47 5.82
N SER A 71 -8.47 1.32 7.02
CA SER A 71 -7.94 2.42 7.83
C SER A 71 -6.59 2.90 7.29
N VAL A 72 -6.22 4.14 7.62
CA VAL A 72 -5.01 4.82 7.08
C VAL A 72 -4.05 5.35 8.15
N PHE A 73 -4.37 5.19 9.43
CA PHE A 73 -3.60 5.77 10.55
C PHE A 73 -3.21 4.73 11.61
N GLU A 74 -3.19 3.44 11.27
CA GLU A 74 -2.83 2.38 12.21
C GLU A 74 -1.38 2.54 12.72
N GLU A 75 -0.44 2.85 11.81
CA GLU A 75 1.00 2.98 12.07
C GLU A 75 1.42 4.20 12.91
N VAL A 76 0.50 5.11 13.22
CA VAL A 76 0.78 6.36 13.97
C VAL A 76 0.04 6.44 15.31
N GLY A 77 -0.59 5.34 15.74
CA GLY A 77 -1.33 5.21 17.00
C GLY A 77 -0.46 5.10 18.26
#